data_AF-A0A975BLT2-F1
#
_entry.id   AF-A0A975BLT2-F1
#
_cell.length_a   1.000
_cell.length_b   1.000
_cell.length_c   1.000
_cell.angle_alpha   90.00
_cell.angle_beta   90.00
_cell.angle_gamma   90.00
#
_symmetry.space_group_name_H-M   'P 1'
#
loop_
_entity.id
_entity.type
_entity.pdbx_description
1 polymer ?
#
loop_
_entity_poly.entity_id
_entity_poly.type
_entity_poly.pdbx_seq_one_letter_code
_entity_poly.pdbx_strand_id
1 'polypeptide(L)'
;MSLELWDGFCEKCEKSCCTIGQPVIYPFERQAIIDAGGEKYLEEYDGYSILRGTPCPFWKDKKCTIQHCKPIDCEAYPILVKPGDNGKPEWMIDPDCPACTHLSSDFIKKSKFLYNKLTPEEIEIDWKILISLGFNPVKLELLLGSSDL
;
A
#
# COMPACT_ATOMS: atom_id res chain seq x y z
N MET A 1 5.78 -1.52 20.92
CA MET A 1 5.66 -0.28 20.14
C MET A 1 4.25 -0.27 19.59
N SER A 2 3.41 0.61 20.11
CA SER A 2 1.95 0.52 20.06
C SER A 2 1.42 0.69 18.63
N LEU A 3 0.30 0.02 18.36
CA LEU A 3 -0.53 0.13 17.15
C LEU A 3 -1.12 1.55 16.93
N GLU A 4 -0.72 2.55 17.74
CA GLU A 4 -1.26 3.91 17.78
C GLU A 4 -0.79 4.80 16.63
N LEU A 5 0.30 4.45 15.94
CA LEU A 5 0.84 5.27 14.85
C LEU A 5 -0.05 5.30 13.59
N TRP A 6 -1.00 4.38 13.44
CA TRP A 6 -1.74 4.20 12.18
C TRP A 6 -3.20 4.65 12.23
N ASP A 7 -3.88 4.57 13.38
CA ASP A 7 -5.26 5.04 13.52
C ASP A 7 -5.36 6.57 13.29
N GLY A 8 -4.35 7.33 13.71
CA GLY A 8 -4.31 8.78 13.53
C GLY A 8 -3.91 9.26 12.12
N PHE A 9 -3.39 8.40 11.26
CA PHE A 9 -2.94 8.79 9.91
C PHE A 9 -4.08 8.70 8.89
N CYS A 10 -4.98 7.70 9.03
CA CYS A 10 -6.19 7.61 8.22
C CYS A 10 -7.16 8.78 8.44
N GLU A 11 -7.24 9.31 9.68
CA GLU A 11 -8.06 10.49 9.97
C GLU A 11 -7.52 11.76 9.32
N LYS A 12 -6.19 11.86 9.13
CA LYS A 12 -5.50 13.01 8.53
C LYS A 12 -5.44 12.98 7.01
N CYS A 13 -5.58 11.81 6.38
CA CYS A 13 -5.48 11.66 4.92
C CYS A 13 -6.82 11.84 4.16
N GLU A 14 -7.88 12.26 4.87
CA GLU A 14 -9.25 12.40 4.35
C GLU A 14 -9.78 11.18 3.56
N LYS A 15 -9.23 9.98 3.80
CA LYS A 15 -9.60 8.71 3.15
C LYS A 15 -9.10 8.54 1.70
N SER A 16 -8.14 9.35 1.22
CA SER A 16 -7.73 9.33 -0.19
C SER A 16 -7.42 7.92 -0.74
N CYS A 17 -6.66 7.09 0.01
CA CYS A 17 -6.37 5.71 -0.40
C CYS A 17 -7.57 4.75 -0.30
N CYS A 18 -8.48 4.93 0.67
CA CYS A 18 -9.69 4.11 0.78
C CYS A 18 -10.77 4.50 -0.24
N THR A 19 -10.61 5.63 -0.92
CA THR A 19 -11.49 6.10 -2.00
C THR A 19 -10.95 5.79 -3.39
N ILE A 20 -9.64 5.62 -3.54
CA ILE A 20 -8.98 5.50 -4.86
C ILE A 20 -8.24 4.15 -4.99
N GLY A 21 -7.73 3.62 -3.87
CA GLY A 21 -6.85 2.45 -3.85
C GLY A 21 -7.58 1.14 -4.12
N GLN A 22 -6.95 0.32 -4.97
CA GLN A 22 -7.31 -1.07 -5.24
C GLN A 22 -6.08 -1.92 -4.92
N PRO A 23 -5.79 -2.11 -3.62
CA PRO A 23 -4.54 -2.73 -3.20
C PRO A 23 -4.44 -4.15 -3.77
N VAL A 24 -3.24 -4.53 -4.16
CA VAL A 24 -2.92 -5.90 -4.51
C VAL A 24 -2.99 -6.73 -3.24
N ILE A 25 -3.62 -7.90 -3.35
CA ILE A 25 -3.73 -8.89 -2.29
C ILE A 25 -2.80 -10.03 -2.66
N TYR A 26 -1.63 -10.07 -2.01
CA TYR A 26 -0.64 -11.09 -2.29
C TYR A 26 -1.14 -12.47 -1.87
N PRO A 27 -0.61 -13.56 -2.46
CA PRO A 27 -1.10 -14.92 -2.18
C PRO A 27 -1.12 -15.27 -0.68
N PHE A 28 -0.14 -14.81 0.08
CA PHE A 28 -0.06 -15.05 1.53
C PHE A 28 -1.03 -14.19 2.36
N GLU A 29 -1.62 -13.14 1.81
CA GLU A 29 -2.62 -12.28 2.47
C GLU A 29 -4.05 -12.72 2.16
N ARG A 30 -4.24 -13.36 1.00
CA ARG A 30 -5.55 -13.68 0.42
C ARG A 30 -6.49 -14.39 1.40
N GLN A 31 -6.00 -15.42 2.10
CA GLN A 31 -6.85 -16.18 3.03
C GLN A 31 -7.34 -15.32 4.19
N ALA A 32 -6.49 -14.45 4.75
CA ALA A 32 -6.88 -13.59 5.86
C ALA A 32 -7.93 -12.55 5.44
N ILE A 33 -7.90 -12.10 4.18
CA ILE A 33 -8.93 -11.21 3.61
C ILE A 33 -10.25 -11.97 3.42
N ILE A 34 -10.21 -13.22 2.96
CA ILE A 34 -11.39 -14.08 2.84
C ILE A 34 -12.03 -14.33 4.20
N ASP A 35 -11.23 -14.70 5.21
CA ASP A 35 -11.69 -14.95 6.58
C ASP A 35 -12.34 -13.71 7.20
N ALA A 36 -11.91 -12.52 6.78
CA ALA A 36 -12.52 -11.25 7.16
C ALA A 36 -13.80 -10.87 6.36
N GLY A 37 -14.31 -11.78 5.52
CA GLY A 37 -15.50 -11.57 4.69
C GLY A 37 -15.24 -10.79 3.40
N GLY A 38 -13.98 -10.77 2.95
CA GLY A 38 -13.50 -10.01 1.81
C GLY A 38 -13.70 -10.65 0.45
N GLU A 39 -14.02 -11.94 0.39
CA GLU A 39 -13.98 -12.74 -0.85
C GLU A 39 -14.74 -12.10 -2.02
N LYS A 40 -15.95 -11.59 -1.77
CA LYS A 40 -16.80 -10.94 -2.79
C LYS A 40 -16.26 -9.60 -3.33
N TYR A 41 -15.20 -9.09 -2.72
CA TYR A 41 -14.51 -7.86 -3.12
C TYR A 41 -13.16 -8.15 -3.77
N LEU A 42 -12.75 -9.43 -3.85
CA LEU A 42 -11.56 -9.83 -4.58
C LEU A 42 -11.90 -10.02 -6.05
N GLU A 43 -11.17 -9.32 -6.92
CA GLU A 43 -11.20 -9.56 -8.36
C GLU A 43 -9.84 -10.07 -8.81
N GLU A 44 -9.82 -10.95 -9.80
CA GLU A 44 -8.57 -11.41 -10.41
C GLU A 44 -8.15 -10.46 -11.52
N TYR A 45 -6.89 -10.03 -11.49
CA TYR A 45 -6.24 -9.20 -12.50
C TYR A 45 -4.86 -9.77 -12.79
N ASP A 46 -4.64 -10.21 -14.03
CA ASP A 46 -3.36 -10.78 -14.50
C ASP A 46 -2.79 -11.90 -13.60
N GLY A 47 -3.67 -12.71 -13.01
CA GLY A 47 -3.30 -13.81 -12.10
C GLY A 47 -3.14 -13.43 -10.63
N TYR A 48 -3.47 -12.19 -10.26
CA TYR A 48 -3.39 -11.67 -8.90
C TYR A 48 -4.75 -11.19 -8.40
N SER A 49 -5.00 -11.33 -7.10
CA SER A 49 -6.18 -10.77 -6.48
C SER A 49 -5.97 -9.29 -6.20
N ILE A 50 -6.91 -8.44 -6.61
CA ILE A 50 -7.01 -7.03 -6.20
C ILE A 50 -8.25 -6.84 -5.35
N LEU A 51 -8.16 -6.01 -4.32
CA LEU A 51 -9.32 -5.66 -3.52
C LEU A 51 -10.05 -4.48 -4.15
N ARG A 52 -11.26 -4.72 -4.66
CA ARG A 52 -12.13 -3.70 -5.26
C ARG A 52 -13.19 -3.22 -4.28
N GLY A 53 -13.62 -1.98 -4.49
CA GLY A 53 -14.72 -1.37 -3.78
C GLY A 53 -14.40 0.06 -3.42
N THR A 54 -15.11 0.99 -4.05
CA THR A 54 -15.04 2.41 -3.74
C THR A 54 -16.42 2.87 -3.26
N PRO A 55 -16.55 3.37 -2.02
CA PRO A 55 -15.53 3.42 -0.97
C PRO A 55 -15.12 2.02 -0.46
N CYS A 56 -13.93 1.91 0.14
CA CYS A 56 -13.37 0.65 0.66
C CYS A 56 -14.40 -0.12 1.51
N PRO A 57 -14.66 -1.40 1.22
CA PRO A 57 -15.71 -2.17 1.89
C PRO A 57 -15.44 -2.45 3.37
N PHE A 58 -14.18 -2.35 3.79
CA PHE A 58 -13.73 -2.53 5.16
C PHE A 58 -13.63 -1.24 5.96
N TRP A 59 -13.96 -0.10 5.36
CA TRP A 59 -14.04 1.17 6.08
C TRP A 59 -15.44 1.36 6.67
N LYS A 60 -15.58 1.14 7.99
CA LYS A 60 -16.86 1.29 8.71
C LYS A 60 -16.65 2.10 9.98
N ASP A 61 -17.57 3.00 10.29
CA ASP A 61 -17.54 3.83 11.50
C ASP A 61 -16.19 4.52 11.77
N LYS A 62 -15.57 5.02 10.69
CA LYS A 62 -14.24 5.66 10.67
C LYS A 62 -13.08 4.75 11.06
N LYS A 63 -13.22 3.43 10.90
CA LYS A 63 -12.18 2.45 11.21
C LYS A 63 -12.05 1.41 10.11
N CYS A 64 -10.84 0.91 9.93
CA CYS A 64 -10.57 -0.25 9.10
C CYS A 64 -10.97 -1.52 9.88
N THR A 65 -11.99 -2.24 9.44
CA THR A 65 -12.45 -3.46 10.11
C THR A 65 -11.46 -4.62 9.98
N ILE A 66 -10.53 -4.52 9.02
CA ILE A 66 -9.46 -5.50 8.77
C ILE A 66 -8.09 -5.03 9.26
N GLN A 67 -8.04 -4.13 10.26
CA GLN A 67 -6.79 -3.60 10.80
C GLN A 67 -5.75 -4.69 11.14
N HIS A 68 -6.20 -5.85 11.61
CA HIS A 68 -5.38 -6.99 12.03
C HIS A 68 -4.83 -7.84 10.88
N CYS A 69 -5.44 -7.76 9.69
CA CYS A 69 -5.01 -8.46 8.48
C CYS A 69 -4.91 -7.50 7.29
N LYS A 70 -4.52 -6.25 7.57
CA LYS A 70 -4.43 -5.20 6.58
C LYS A 70 -3.37 -5.57 5.52
N PRO A 71 -3.68 -5.44 4.21
CA PRO A 71 -2.72 -5.72 3.15
C PRO A 71 -1.49 -4.82 3.24
N ILE A 72 -0.34 -5.31 2.78
CA ILE A 72 0.93 -4.57 2.71
C ILE A 72 0.73 -3.23 2.00
N ASP A 73 0.08 -3.20 0.84
CA ASP A 73 -0.18 -1.96 0.11
C ASP A 73 -0.96 -0.95 0.93
N CYS A 74 -1.96 -1.41 1.67
CA CYS A 74 -2.69 -0.54 2.57
C CYS A 74 -1.78 -0.03 3.68
N GLU A 75 -0.97 -0.89 4.31
CA GLU A 75 -0.13 -0.54 5.46
C GLU A 75 1.08 0.35 5.11
N ALA A 76 1.61 0.21 3.89
CA ALA A 76 2.82 0.88 3.41
C ALA A 76 2.54 2.20 2.67
N TYR A 77 1.34 2.38 2.12
CA TYR A 77 0.95 3.59 1.38
C TYR A 77 1.15 4.87 2.21
N PRO A 78 1.75 5.94 1.64
CA PRO A 78 1.98 6.20 0.22
C PRO A 78 3.32 5.71 -0.34
N ILE A 79 4.09 4.92 0.40
CA ILE A 79 5.31 4.31 -0.11
C ILE A 79 4.93 3.13 -1.02
N LEU A 80 5.50 3.12 -2.21
CA LEU A 80 5.32 2.10 -3.24
C LEU A 80 6.68 1.53 -3.62
N VAL A 81 6.69 0.40 -4.32
CA VAL A 81 7.91 -0.23 -4.83
C VAL A 81 7.79 -0.48 -6.32
N LYS A 82 8.88 -0.25 -7.06
CA LYS A 82 9.00 -0.69 -8.45
C LYS A 82 10.21 -1.60 -8.62
N PRO A 83 10.21 -2.47 -9.64
CA PRO A 83 11.43 -3.14 -10.07
C PRO A 83 12.48 -2.09 -10.42
N GLY A 84 13.64 -2.19 -9.80
CA GLY A 84 14.79 -1.35 -10.13
C GLY A 84 15.84 -2.10 -10.92
N ASP A 85 16.78 -1.33 -11.45
CA ASP A 85 17.88 -1.86 -12.25
C ASP A 85 18.72 -2.84 -11.44
N ASN A 86 19.11 -3.96 -12.07
CA ASN A 86 19.90 -5.05 -11.46
C ASN A 86 19.17 -5.84 -10.36
N GLY A 87 17.84 -5.87 -10.36
CA GLY A 87 17.04 -6.68 -9.44
C GLY A 87 16.95 -6.13 -8.02
N LYS A 88 17.32 -4.86 -7.82
CA LYS A 88 17.11 -4.16 -6.55
C LYS A 88 15.82 -3.35 -6.62
N PRO A 89 14.95 -3.35 -5.59
CA PRO A 89 13.75 -2.53 -5.58
C PRO A 89 14.10 -1.03 -5.59
N GLU A 90 13.37 -0.25 -6.38
CA GLU A 90 13.36 1.20 -6.32
C GLU A 90 12.16 1.68 -5.51
N TRP A 91 12.41 2.59 -4.57
CA TRP A 91 11.38 3.11 -3.67
C TRP A 91 10.68 4.32 -4.27
N MET A 92 9.38 4.21 -4.39
CA MET A 92 8.51 5.19 -5.02
C MET A 92 7.55 5.78 -3.98
N ILE A 93 6.94 6.90 -4.32
CA ILE A 93 5.95 7.57 -3.48
C ILE A 93 4.85 8.14 -4.36
N ASP A 94 3.60 8.03 -3.91
CA ASP A 94 2.47 8.73 -4.52
C ASP A 94 2.48 10.21 -4.06
N PRO A 95 2.89 11.17 -4.91
CA PRO A 95 3.04 12.56 -4.50
C PRO A 95 1.70 13.24 -4.19
N ASP A 96 0.59 12.71 -4.72
CA ASP A 96 -0.74 13.28 -4.54
C ASP A 96 -1.37 12.88 -3.19
N CYS A 97 -0.73 11.96 -2.46
CA CYS A 97 -1.16 11.59 -1.14
C CYS A 97 -0.89 12.71 -0.11
N PRO A 98 -1.91 13.24 0.60
CA PRO A 98 -1.71 14.27 1.63
C PRO A 98 -0.76 13.82 2.75
N ALA A 99 -0.70 12.51 2.99
CA ALA A 99 0.11 11.88 4.02
C ALA A 99 1.63 12.01 3.75
N CYS A 100 2.03 12.29 2.51
CA CYS A 100 3.43 12.52 2.12
C CYS A 100 4.10 13.67 2.90
N THR A 101 3.33 14.66 3.35
CA THR A 101 3.83 15.80 4.14
C THR A 101 4.15 15.46 5.60
N HIS A 102 3.86 14.24 6.03
CA HIS A 102 3.96 13.80 7.42
C HIS A 102 4.71 12.47 7.59
N LEU A 103 5.44 12.02 6.56
CA LEU A 103 6.18 10.77 6.61
C LEU A 103 7.36 10.87 7.58
N SER A 104 7.43 9.93 8.52
CA SER A 104 8.59 9.77 9.40
C SER A 104 9.58 8.76 8.81
N SER A 105 10.85 8.87 9.20
CA SER A 105 11.87 7.86 8.88
C SER A 105 11.46 6.45 9.33
N ASP A 106 10.75 6.35 10.46
CA ASP A 106 10.31 5.07 11.01
C ASP A 106 9.20 4.44 10.17
N PHE A 107 8.27 5.26 9.68
CA PHE A 107 7.26 4.80 8.72
C PHE A 107 7.93 4.28 7.45
N ILE A 108 8.87 5.03 6.86
CA ILE A 108 9.58 4.61 5.65
C ILE A 108 10.32 3.29 5.87
N LYS A 109 11.06 3.16 6.98
CA LYS A 109 11.75 1.90 7.32
C LYS A 109 10.78 0.74 7.46
N LYS A 110 9.62 0.96 8.09
CA LYS A 110 8.57 -0.05 8.22
C LYS A 110 8.00 -0.44 6.86
N SER A 111 7.66 0.51 6.00
CA SER A 111 7.14 0.23 4.65
C SER A 111 8.14 -0.57 3.83
N LYS A 112 9.43 -0.20 3.85
CA LYS A 112 10.50 -0.97 3.19
C LYS A 112 10.58 -2.40 3.73
N PHE A 113 10.45 -2.58 5.04
CA PHE A 113 10.46 -3.90 5.67
C PHE A 113 9.25 -4.76 5.27
N LEU A 114 8.07 -4.16 5.10
CA LEU A 114 6.88 -4.87 4.63
C LEU A 114 7.10 -5.42 3.21
N TYR A 115 7.62 -4.59 2.31
CA TYR A 115 7.89 -4.99 0.92
C TYR A 115 9.03 -6.02 0.77
N ASN A 116 9.92 -6.17 1.76
CA ASN A 116 10.92 -7.26 1.75
C ASN A 116 10.31 -8.66 1.84
N LYS A 117 9.01 -8.78 2.12
CA LYS A 117 8.28 -10.06 2.09
C LYS A 117 7.95 -10.50 0.67
N LEU A 118 8.03 -9.59 -0.31
CA LEU A 118 7.69 -9.86 -1.69
C LEU A 118 8.89 -10.37 -2.48
N THR A 119 8.60 -11.26 -3.41
CA THR A 119 9.52 -11.68 -4.46
C THR A 119 9.67 -10.60 -5.52
N PRO A 120 10.75 -10.62 -6.33
CA PRO A 120 10.89 -9.71 -7.46
C PRO A 120 9.74 -9.78 -8.47
N GLU A 121 9.15 -10.97 -8.66
CA GLU A 121 8.00 -11.18 -9.54
C GLU A 121 6.73 -10.50 -9.00
N GLU A 122 6.46 -10.64 -7.70
CA GLU A 122 5.33 -9.94 -7.04
C GLU A 122 5.49 -8.42 -7.13
N ILE A 123 6.71 -7.89 -6.96
CA ILE A 123 7.01 -6.46 -7.14
C ILE A 123 6.78 -6.02 -8.59
N GLU A 124 7.17 -6.83 -9.57
CA GLU A 124 6.96 -6.50 -10.99
C GLU A 124 5.48 -6.41 -11.34
N ILE A 125 4.67 -7.30 -10.78
CA ILE A 125 3.26 -7.38 -11.11
C ILE A 125 2.45 -6.32 -10.38
N ASP A 126 2.75 -6.08 -9.11
CA ASP A 126 2.21 -4.95 -8.37
C ASP A 126 2.47 -3.63 -9.10
N TRP A 127 3.72 -3.42 -9.56
CA TRP A 127 4.05 -2.24 -10.36
C TRP A 127 3.24 -2.14 -11.66
N LYS A 128 3.03 -3.24 -12.40
CA LYS A 128 2.18 -3.25 -13.60
C LYS A 128 0.73 -2.87 -13.30
N ILE A 129 0.19 -3.34 -12.18
CA ILE A 129 -1.17 -3.01 -11.73
C ILE A 129 -1.25 -1.53 -11.38
N LEU A 130 -0.34 -1.01 -10.57
CA LEU A 130 -0.32 0.41 -10.20
C LEU A 130 -0.30 1.33 -11.42
N ILE A 131 0.55 1.04 -12.41
CA ILE A 131 0.63 1.82 -13.65
C ILE A 131 -0.63 1.67 -14.51
N SER A 132 -1.24 0.48 -14.59
CA SER A 132 -2.48 0.30 -15.37
C SER A 132 -3.68 1.05 -14.75
N LEU A 133 -3.64 1.30 -13.44
CA LEU A 133 -4.59 2.13 -12.71
C LEU A 133 -4.31 3.64 -12.85
N GLY A 134 -3.26 4.03 -13.55
CA GLY A 134 -2.92 5.43 -13.83
C GLY A 134 -2.18 6.14 -12.69
N PHE A 135 -1.64 5.41 -11.71
CA PHE A 135 -0.77 6.01 -10.71
C PHE A 135 0.49 6.58 -11.38
N ASN A 136 0.91 7.76 -10.94
CA ASN A 136 2.13 8.41 -11.42
C ASN A 136 3.11 8.69 -10.27
N PRO A 137 3.64 7.64 -9.63
CA PRO A 137 4.47 7.80 -8.46
C PRO A 137 5.87 8.29 -8.83
N VAL A 138 6.48 9.06 -7.94
CA VAL A 138 7.82 9.65 -8.10
C VAL A 138 8.83 8.92 -7.22
N LYS A 139 10.12 9.08 -7.48
CA LYS A 139 11.15 8.49 -6.62
C LYS A 139 11.09 9.11 -5.23
N LEU A 140 11.15 8.28 -4.19
CA LEU A 140 11.07 8.71 -2.78
C LEU A 140 12.15 9.74 -2.42
N GLU A 141 13.35 9.59 -2.97
CA GLU A 141 14.50 10.49 -2.77
C GLU A 141 14.24 11.94 -3.22
N LEU A 142 13.33 12.14 -4.18
CA LEU A 142 12.96 13.47 -4.67
C LEU A 142 12.12 14.25 -3.65
N LEU A 143 11.47 13.55 -2.71
CA LEU A 143 10.60 14.17 -1.71
C LEU A 143 11.32 14.43 -0.37
N LEU A 144 12.27 13.56 0.01
CA LEU A 144 12.94 13.64 1.32
C LEU A 144 14.27 14.40 1.30
N GLY A 145 14.82 14.71 0.11
CA GLY A 145 16.18 15.20 0.00
C GLY A 145 17.21 14.08 0.31
N SER A 146 18.38 14.16 -0.32
CA SER A 146 19.36 13.06 -0.31
C SER A 146 20.01 12.76 1.05
N SER A 147 19.73 13.55 2.09
CA SER A 147 20.35 13.45 3.42
C SER A 147 19.61 12.57 4.42
N ASP A 148 18.36 12.19 4.12
CA ASP A 148 17.43 11.60 5.09
C ASP A 148 17.10 10.12 4.82
N LEU A 149 17.83 9.48 3.89
CA LEU A 149 17.69 8.08 3.48
C LEU A 149 18.78 7.15 4.02
#